data_AF-A0A947UX83-F1
#
_entry.id   AF-A0A947UX83-F1
#
_cell.length_a   1.000
_cell.length_b   1.000
_cell.length_c   1.000
_cell.angle_alpha   90.00
_cell.angle_beta   90.00
_cell.angle_gamma   90.00
#
_symmetry.space_group_name_H-M   'P 1'
#
loop_
_entity.id
_entity.type
_entity.pdbx_description
1 polymer ?
#
loop_
_entity_poly.entity_id
_entity_poly.type
_entity_poly.pdbx_seq_one_letter_code
_entity_poly.pdbx_strand_id
1 'polypeptide(L)'
;LDENAGTGIQHLRGAETNRGDATLNINRRTKLFLRVPKARVDDMQQLVGQTLDLAGHTLQIGRFKTREFSPFANIYAHFVDTGSATEEQFVQDVMRELDGHFLLRCGFICGKPQILQSASGPLHGFSLMLHDVPPHKSLQLQDEGMGRNRLLGCGIFIPHKSIAPVAPANH
;
A
#
# COMPACT_ATOMS: atom_id res chain seq x y z
N LEU A 1 -12.29 -12.26 -6.05
CA LEU A 1 -10.83 -12.14 -5.81
C LEU A 1 -10.66 -12.59 -4.37
N ASP A 2 -10.29 -13.85 -4.15
CA ASP A 2 -9.94 -14.29 -2.78
C ASP A 2 -8.69 -13.53 -2.31
N GLU A 3 -8.46 -13.47 -0.99
CA GLU A 3 -7.24 -12.95 -0.37
C GLU A 3 -6.03 -13.84 -0.70
N ASN A 4 -5.71 -13.98 -1.99
CA ASN A 4 -4.45 -14.56 -2.41
C ASN A 4 -3.33 -13.61 -2.00
N ALA A 5 -2.36 -14.12 -1.24
CA ALA A 5 -1.12 -13.42 -0.92
C ALA A 5 -0.51 -12.89 -2.24
N GLY A 6 -0.45 -11.56 -2.39
CA GLY A 6 0.01 -10.89 -3.62
C GLY A 6 -1.04 -10.07 -4.36
N THR A 7 -2.34 -10.19 -4.04
CA THR A 7 -3.35 -9.25 -4.56
C THR A 7 -3.54 -8.07 -3.61
N GLY A 8 -3.51 -6.85 -4.12
CA GLY A 8 -3.77 -5.66 -3.31
C GLY A 8 -4.05 -4.41 -4.13
N ILE A 9 -4.70 -3.44 -3.52
CA ILE A 9 -5.12 -2.20 -4.19
C ILE A 9 -4.39 -1.02 -3.55
N GLN A 10 -3.70 -0.19 -4.33
CA GLN A 10 -3.15 1.05 -3.77
C GLN A 10 -4.25 2.11 -3.65
N HIS A 11 -4.23 2.87 -2.54
CA HIS A 11 -5.16 3.96 -2.34
C HIS A 11 -5.07 5.02 -3.43
N LEU A 12 -6.23 5.42 -3.94
CA LEU A 12 -6.38 6.59 -4.78
C LEU A 12 -6.51 7.81 -3.88
N ARG A 13 -5.66 8.82 -4.09
CA ARG A 13 -5.81 10.10 -3.41
C ARG A 13 -6.75 10.99 -4.20
N GLY A 14 -7.79 11.48 -3.53
CA GLY A 14 -8.62 12.58 -3.98
C GLY A 14 -8.41 13.82 -3.11
N ALA A 15 -8.94 14.95 -3.55
CA ALA A 15 -8.98 16.19 -2.79
C ALA A 15 -10.43 16.57 -2.51
N GLU A 16 -10.70 17.00 -1.29
CA GLU A 16 -11.97 17.65 -0.95
C GLU A 16 -12.07 18.97 -1.73
N THR A 17 -13.26 19.35 -2.20
CA THR A 17 -13.47 20.68 -2.77
C THR A 17 -13.56 21.70 -1.65
N ASN A 18 -14.30 21.36 -0.60
CA ASN A 18 -14.45 22.11 0.63
C ASN A 18 -14.28 21.18 1.83
N ARG A 19 -13.82 21.74 2.95
CA ARG A 19 -13.61 20.98 4.19
C ARG A 19 -14.91 20.35 4.66
N GLY A 20 -14.94 19.01 4.76
CA GLY A 20 -16.13 18.26 5.17
C GLY A 20 -17.05 17.81 4.02
N ASP A 21 -16.63 17.98 2.77
CA ASP A 21 -17.32 17.35 1.63
C ASP A 21 -17.33 15.82 1.78
N ALA A 22 -18.48 15.21 1.51
CA ALA A 22 -18.62 13.75 1.46
C ALA A 22 -18.03 13.14 0.17
N THR A 23 -17.62 13.98 -0.79
CA THR A 23 -17.10 13.56 -2.09
C THR A 23 -15.68 14.08 -2.30
N LEU A 24 -14.84 13.23 -2.88
CA LEU A 24 -13.45 13.56 -3.19
C LEU A 24 -13.29 13.73 -4.70
N ASN A 25 -12.72 14.84 -5.12
CA ASN A 25 -12.32 15.04 -6.50
C ASN A 25 -11.03 14.28 -6.77
N ILE A 26 -11.11 13.36 -7.73
CA ILE A 26 -9.94 12.65 -8.24
C ILE A 26 -9.45 13.36 -9.50
N ASN A 27 -8.16 13.67 -9.55
CA ASN A 27 -7.57 14.22 -10.78
C ASN A 27 -7.76 13.22 -11.93
N ARG A 28 -8.12 13.71 -13.13
CA ARG A 28 -8.26 12.86 -14.33
C ARG A 28 -6.99 12.05 -14.67
N ARG A 29 -5.83 12.46 -14.16
CA ARG A 29 -4.54 11.77 -14.34
C ARG A 29 -4.22 10.77 -13.23
N THR A 30 -5.03 10.68 -12.18
CA THR A 30 -4.83 9.69 -11.10
C THR A 30 -4.97 8.29 -11.69
N LYS A 31 -4.05 7.41 -11.31
CA LYS A 31 -4.01 6.02 -11.79
C LYS A 31 -4.33 5.09 -10.65
N LEU A 32 -5.19 4.11 -10.91
CA LEU A 32 -5.39 2.96 -10.03
C LEU A 32 -4.22 2.00 -10.22
N PHE A 33 -3.62 1.58 -9.12
CA PHE A 33 -2.59 0.55 -9.12
C PHE A 33 -3.11 -0.68 -8.39
N LEU A 34 -3.02 -1.82 -9.06
CA LEU A 34 -3.36 -3.13 -8.54
C LEU A 34 -2.09 -3.96 -8.51
N ARG A 35 -1.82 -4.60 -7.36
CA ARG A 35 -0.88 -5.72 -7.25
C ARG A 35 -1.67 -6.98 -7.56
N VAL A 36 -1.14 -7.79 -8.47
CA VAL A 36 -1.75 -9.05 -8.90
C VAL A 36 -0.65 -10.07 -9.12
N PRO A 37 -0.86 -11.35 -8.75
CA PRO A 37 0.06 -12.42 -9.11
C PRO A 37 0.29 -12.46 -10.62
N LYS A 38 1.53 -12.68 -11.05
CA LYS A 38 1.92 -12.67 -12.48
C LYS A 38 1.04 -13.60 -13.33
N ALA A 39 0.67 -14.77 -12.79
CA ALA A 39 -0.19 -15.75 -13.47
C ALA A 39 -1.63 -15.26 -13.72
N ARG A 40 -2.06 -14.17 -13.07
CA ARG A 40 -3.41 -13.62 -13.14
C ARG A 40 -3.50 -12.26 -13.82
N VAL A 41 -2.40 -11.80 -14.42
CA VAL A 41 -2.38 -10.54 -15.17
C VAL A 41 -3.38 -10.57 -16.33
N ASP A 42 -3.46 -11.69 -17.04
CA ASP A 42 -4.36 -11.82 -18.19
C ASP A 42 -5.84 -11.79 -17.78
N ASP A 43 -6.17 -12.32 -16.60
CA ASP A 43 -7.52 -12.21 -16.02
C ASP A 43 -7.95 -10.74 -15.83
N MET A 44 -7.00 -9.84 -15.56
CA MET A 44 -7.31 -8.42 -15.35
C MET A 44 -7.78 -7.73 -16.63
N GLN A 45 -7.54 -8.32 -17.80
CA GLN A 45 -8.06 -7.82 -19.06
C GLN A 45 -9.60 -7.80 -19.07
N GLN A 46 -10.25 -8.69 -18.31
CA GLN A 46 -11.71 -8.74 -18.17
C GLN A 46 -12.29 -7.52 -17.44
N LEU A 47 -11.48 -6.79 -16.67
CA LEU A 47 -11.90 -5.57 -15.98
C LEU A 47 -11.92 -4.36 -16.92
N VAL A 48 -11.16 -4.38 -18.02
CA VAL A 48 -11.08 -3.26 -18.94
C VAL A 48 -12.44 -3.02 -19.60
N GLY A 49 -12.92 -1.78 -19.49
CA GLY A 49 -14.23 -1.37 -19.99
C GLY A 49 -15.37 -1.56 -18.98
N GLN A 50 -15.16 -2.30 -17.89
CA GLN A 50 -16.14 -2.39 -16.81
C GLN A 50 -16.31 -1.05 -16.11
N THR A 51 -17.50 -0.87 -15.55
CA THR A 51 -17.91 0.36 -14.88
C THR A 51 -18.19 0.06 -13.42
N LEU A 52 -17.53 0.81 -12.54
CA LEU A 52 -17.73 0.79 -11.09
C LEU A 52 -18.64 1.95 -10.70
N ASP A 53 -19.63 1.68 -9.86
CA ASP A 53 -20.40 2.71 -9.18
C ASP A 53 -19.82 2.90 -7.77
N LEU A 54 -19.25 4.07 -7.51
CA LEU A 54 -18.74 4.46 -6.21
C LEU A 54 -19.61 5.58 -5.65
N ALA A 55 -20.56 5.21 -4.77
CA ALA A 55 -21.47 6.15 -4.12
C ALA A 55 -22.23 7.07 -5.10
N GLY A 56 -22.70 6.52 -6.22
CA GLY A 56 -23.41 7.25 -7.28
C GLY A 56 -22.48 7.88 -8.33
N HIS A 57 -21.16 7.73 -8.18
CA HIS A 57 -20.19 8.21 -9.15
C HIS A 57 -19.65 7.06 -9.99
N THR A 58 -19.90 7.15 -11.29
CA THR A 58 -19.51 6.15 -12.27
C THR A 58 -18.05 6.31 -12.70
N LEU A 59 -17.26 5.25 -12.54
CA LEU A 59 -15.87 5.17 -12.98
C LEU A 59 -15.67 3.98 -13.92
N GLN A 60 -15.18 4.24 -15.12
CA GLN A 60 -14.84 3.17 -16.05
C GLN A 60 -13.36 2.78 -15.91
N ILE A 61 -13.10 1.48 -15.85
CA ILE A 61 -11.73 0.93 -15.83
C ILE A 61 -11.17 1.02 -17.25
N GLY A 62 -10.14 1.86 -17.42
CA GLY A 62 -9.41 1.99 -18.68
C GLY A 62 -8.43 0.85 -18.93
N ARG A 63 -7.72 0.92 -20.07
CA ARG A 63 -6.59 0.02 -20.35
C ARG A 63 -5.49 0.19 -19.31
N PHE A 64 -4.84 -0.91 -18.94
CA PHE A 64 -3.71 -0.89 -18.02
C PHE A 64 -2.40 -1.25 -18.73
N LYS A 65 -1.29 -1.05 -18.00
CA LYS A 65 0.03 -1.55 -18.37
C LYS A 65 0.64 -2.25 -17.17
N THR A 66 1.40 -3.30 -17.40
CA THR A 66 2.13 -4.01 -16.35
C THR A 66 3.41 -3.27 -16.00
N ARG A 67 3.86 -3.43 -14.76
CA ARG A 67 5.16 -2.97 -14.28
C ARG A 67 5.64 -3.94 -13.22
N GLU A 68 6.85 -4.45 -13.39
CA GLU A 68 7.49 -5.31 -12.40
C GLU A 68 7.90 -4.49 -11.17
N PHE A 69 7.97 -5.15 -10.01
CA PHE A 69 8.56 -4.52 -8.83
C PHE A 69 10.05 -4.25 -9.08
N SER A 70 10.53 -3.14 -8.52
CA SER A 70 11.96 -2.83 -8.52
C SER A 70 12.43 -2.79 -7.07
N PRO A 71 13.62 -3.32 -6.75
CA PRO A 71 14.11 -3.30 -5.39
C PRO A 71 14.44 -1.87 -4.95
N PHE A 72 14.05 -1.52 -3.73
CA PHE A 72 14.43 -0.27 -3.07
C PHE A 72 14.81 -0.53 -1.62
N ALA A 73 15.90 0.11 -1.16
CA ALA A 73 16.33 0.02 0.23
C ALA A 73 15.34 0.66 1.21
N ASN A 74 14.56 1.65 0.72
CA ASN A 74 13.54 2.35 1.49
C ASN A 74 12.17 2.12 0.86
N ILE A 75 11.26 1.53 1.62
CA ILE A 75 9.89 1.26 1.20
C ILE A 75 8.92 1.74 2.27
N TYR A 76 7.73 2.13 1.85
CA TYR A 76 6.73 2.75 2.72
C TYR A 76 5.35 2.16 2.46
N ALA A 77 4.63 1.86 3.54
CA ALA A 77 3.22 1.52 3.50
C ALA A 77 2.40 2.65 4.12
N HIS A 78 1.36 3.08 3.40
CA HIS A 78 0.50 4.17 3.85
C HIS A 78 -0.30 3.82 5.10
N PHE A 79 -0.69 2.55 5.24
CA PHE A 79 -1.50 2.04 6.33
C PHE A 79 -1.21 0.55 6.46
N VAL A 80 -0.90 0.07 7.66
CA VAL A 80 -0.69 -1.34 7.98
C VAL A 80 -1.58 -1.69 9.16
N ASP A 81 -2.36 -2.75 8.99
CA ASP A 81 -3.26 -3.29 10.02
C ASP A 81 -2.76 -4.67 10.43
N THR A 82 -2.30 -4.79 11.67
CA THR A 82 -1.89 -6.07 12.29
C THR A 82 -3.02 -6.72 13.10
N GLY A 83 -4.13 -5.99 13.30
CA GLY A 83 -5.21 -6.31 14.24
C GLY A 83 -5.04 -5.66 15.62
N SER A 84 -3.99 -4.86 15.83
CA SER A 84 -3.72 -4.17 17.10
C SER A 84 -4.10 -2.70 17.06
N ALA A 85 -4.64 -2.21 18.18
CA ALA A 85 -5.09 -0.83 18.30
C ALA A 85 -4.05 0.13 18.90
N THR A 86 -3.11 -0.37 19.70
CA THR A 86 -2.05 0.46 20.31
C THR A 86 -0.75 0.39 19.53
N GLU A 87 0.04 1.45 19.62
CA GLU A 87 1.32 1.57 18.91
C GLU A 87 2.31 0.51 19.40
N GLU A 88 2.36 0.25 20.72
CA GLU A 88 3.30 -0.71 21.30
C GLU A 88 3.03 -2.13 20.79
N GLN A 89 1.77 -2.53 20.74
CA GLN A 89 1.36 -3.83 20.22
C GLN A 89 1.65 -3.94 18.72
N PHE A 90 1.33 -2.88 17.96
CA PHE A 90 1.63 -2.82 16.53
C PHE A 90 3.12 -2.99 16.26
N VAL A 91 3.98 -2.28 16.99
CA VAL A 91 5.45 -2.38 16.85
C VAL A 91 5.93 -3.80 17.13
N GLN A 92 5.40 -4.46 18.18
CA GLN A 92 5.75 -5.85 18.48
C GLN A 92 5.31 -6.82 17.38
N ASP A 93 4.13 -6.63 16.81
CA ASP A 93 3.64 -7.45 15.69
C ASP A 93 4.50 -7.26 14.43
N VAL A 94 4.84 -6.02 14.09
CA VAL A 94 5.75 -5.72 12.97
C VAL A 94 7.10 -6.39 13.18
N MET A 95 7.68 -6.30 14.37
CA MET A 95 8.94 -6.99 14.68
C MET A 95 8.81 -8.51 14.54
N ARG A 96 7.71 -9.10 15.01
CA ARG A 96 7.44 -10.53 14.90
C ARG A 96 7.30 -10.98 13.44
N GLU A 97 6.61 -10.19 12.62
CA GLU A 97 6.41 -10.49 11.21
C GLU A 97 7.71 -10.33 10.40
N LEU A 98 8.49 -9.27 10.68
CA LEU A 98 9.80 -9.06 10.07
C LEU A 98 10.77 -10.20 10.39
N ASP A 99 10.87 -10.62 11.65
CA ASP A 99 11.79 -11.68 12.07
C ASP A 99 11.28 -13.07 11.67
N GLY A 100 10.01 -13.38 11.92
CA GLY A 100 9.46 -14.72 11.74
C GLY A 100 9.08 -15.06 10.30
N HIS A 101 8.46 -14.13 9.58
CA HIS A 101 7.96 -14.38 8.22
C HIS A 101 8.94 -13.88 7.15
N PHE A 102 9.42 -12.64 7.31
CA PHE A 102 10.35 -12.07 6.35
C PHE A 102 11.82 -12.42 6.62
N LEU A 103 12.17 -13.00 7.78
CA LEU A 103 13.55 -13.30 8.17
C LEU A 103 14.47 -12.08 7.92
N LEU A 104 13.99 -10.89 8.27
CA LEU A 104 14.58 -9.60 7.94
C LEU A 104 14.85 -8.80 9.21
N ARG A 105 16.09 -8.38 9.38
CA ARG A 105 16.48 -7.33 10.32
C ARG A 105 16.73 -6.05 9.55
N CYS A 106 15.84 -5.07 9.71
CA CYS A 106 15.96 -3.75 9.12
C CYS A 106 15.48 -2.69 10.12
N GLY A 107 15.88 -1.44 9.91
CA GLY A 107 15.29 -0.34 10.66
C GLY A 107 13.91 0.01 10.12
N PHE A 108 13.02 0.46 10.99
CA PHE A 108 11.71 0.93 10.59
C PHE A 108 11.25 2.12 11.41
N ILE A 109 10.37 2.92 10.81
CA ILE A 109 9.74 4.08 11.43
C ILE A 109 8.23 3.84 11.41
N CYS A 110 7.64 3.78 12.60
CA CYS A 110 6.20 3.80 12.79
C CYS A 110 5.71 5.25 12.70
N GLY A 111 4.69 5.49 11.88
CA GLY A 111 4.04 6.78 11.77
C GLY A 111 2.94 6.99 12.80
N LYS A 112 2.07 7.97 12.53
CA LYS A 112 0.95 8.29 13.43
C LYS A 112 -0.14 7.21 13.37
N PRO A 113 -0.89 6.99 14.46
CA PRO A 113 -2.08 6.16 14.44
C PRO A 113 -3.11 6.69 13.45
N GLN A 114 -3.73 5.79 12.70
CA GLN A 114 -4.73 6.07 11.68
C GLN A 114 -5.93 5.14 11.85
N ILE A 115 -7.09 5.60 11.40
CA ILE A 115 -8.32 4.80 11.33
C ILE A 115 -8.81 4.81 9.89
N LEU A 116 -9.01 3.62 9.32
CA LEU A 116 -9.60 3.43 8.00
C LEU A 116 -11.03 2.91 8.17
N GLN A 117 -12.01 3.61 7.57
CA GLN A 117 -13.40 3.15 7.58
C GLN A 117 -13.58 2.05 6.52
N SER A 118 -14.07 0.89 6.93
CA SER A 118 -14.41 -0.21 6.03
C SER A 118 -15.88 -0.61 6.21
N ALA A 119 -16.42 -1.40 5.26
CA ALA A 119 -17.79 -1.91 5.37
C ALA A 119 -18.01 -2.78 6.62
N SER A 120 -16.95 -3.42 7.11
CA SER A 120 -16.95 -4.27 8.31
C SER A 120 -16.77 -3.49 9.61
N GLY A 121 -16.52 -2.18 9.55
CA GLY A 121 -16.21 -1.32 10.69
C GLY A 121 -14.85 -0.62 10.59
N PRO A 122 -14.45 0.14 11.62
CA PRO A 122 -13.17 0.86 11.64
C PRO A 122 -12.00 -0.11 11.78
N LEU A 123 -10.99 0.06 10.93
CA LEU A 123 -9.69 -0.61 11.04
C LEU A 123 -8.68 0.34 11.67
N HIS A 124 -7.90 -0.18 12.61
CA HIS A 124 -6.81 0.55 13.25
C HIS A 124 -5.49 0.16 12.59
N GLY A 125 -4.64 1.15 12.38
CA GLY A 125 -3.35 0.89 11.76
C GLY A 125 -2.43 2.09 11.83
N PHE A 126 -1.22 1.88 11.32
CA PHE A 126 -0.16 2.86 11.32
C PHE A 126 0.49 2.88 9.96
N SER A 127 1.05 4.02 9.57
CA SER A 127 1.98 4.02 8.45
C SER A 127 3.33 3.43 8.88
N LEU A 128 4.01 2.78 7.94
CA LEU A 128 5.26 2.08 8.24
C LEU A 128 6.28 2.32 7.14
N MET A 129 7.44 2.85 7.53
CA MET A 129 8.61 2.92 6.65
C MET A 129 9.63 1.87 7.06
N LEU A 130 10.15 1.11 6.10
CA LEU A 130 11.30 0.24 6.30
C LEU A 130 12.50 0.84 5.55
N HIS A 131 13.66 0.85 6.19
CA HIS A 131 14.92 1.32 5.59
C HIS A 131 16.03 0.28 5.75
N ASP A 132 17.08 0.40 4.93
CA ASP A 132 18.17 -0.58 4.83
C ASP A 132 17.69 -1.99 4.45
N VAL A 133 16.62 -2.08 3.65
CA VAL A 133 16.03 -3.34 3.22
C VAL A 133 16.87 -3.95 2.08
N PRO A 134 17.35 -5.21 2.20
CA PRO A 134 18.05 -5.90 1.12
C PRO A 134 17.17 -6.06 -0.13
N PRO A 135 17.73 -6.03 -1.35
CA PRO A 135 16.95 -6.06 -2.60
C PRO A 135 15.92 -7.20 -2.69
N HIS A 136 16.31 -8.43 -2.31
CA HIS A 136 15.43 -9.59 -2.37
C HIS A 136 14.25 -9.49 -1.38
N LYS A 137 14.48 -8.96 -0.16
CA LYS A 137 13.42 -8.72 0.82
C LYS A 137 12.54 -7.54 0.44
N SER A 138 13.11 -6.52 -0.19
CA SER A 138 12.35 -5.39 -0.73
C SER A 138 11.32 -5.86 -1.76
N LEU A 139 11.72 -6.75 -2.67
CA LEU A 139 10.80 -7.36 -3.64
C LEU A 139 9.75 -8.23 -2.95
N GLN A 140 10.15 -9.05 -1.97
CA GLN A 140 9.23 -9.89 -1.19
C GLN A 140 8.16 -9.06 -0.47
N LEU A 141 8.56 -7.99 0.23
CA LEU A 141 7.65 -7.08 0.93
C LEU A 141 6.73 -6.31 -0.05
N GLN A 142 7.24 -5.93 -1.22
CA GLN A 142 6.43 -5.28 -2.26
C GLN A 142 5.43 -6.24 -2.90
N ASP A 143 5.73 -7.54 -2.96
CA ASP A 143 4.83 -8.56 -3.49
C ASP A 143 3.78 -8.96 -2.45
N GLU A 144 4.22 -9.47 -1.30
CA GLU A 144 3.35 -10.03 -0.28
C GLU A 144 2.63 -8.95 0.53
N GLY A 145 3.31 -7.84 0.86
CA GLY A 145 2.84 -6.87 1.84
C GLY A 145 2.81 -7.41 3.28
N MET A 146 2.54 -6.52 4.24
CA MET A 146 2.57 -6.84 5.68
C MET A 146 1.19 -6.67 6.32
N GLY A 147 0.86 -7.53 7.29
CA GLY A 147 -0.43 -7.50 7.97
C GLY A 147 -1.60 -7.93 7.09
N ARG A 148 -2.79 -7.35 7.35
CA ARG A 148 -4.09 -7.79 6.84
C ARG A 148 -4.66 -6.82 5.81
N ASN A 149 -5.83 -7.14 5.23
CA ASN A 149 -6.68 -6.19 4.50
C ASN A 149 -6.04 -5.54 3.25
N ARG A 150 -5.25 -6.33 2.48
CA ARG A 150 -4.53 -5.84 1.28
C ARG A 150 -5.45 -5.37 0.16
N LEU A 151 -6.64 -5.94 0.04
CA LEU A 151 -7.65 -5.48 -0.91
C LEU A 151 -8.24 -4.11 -0.54
N LEU A 152 -8.14 -3.72 0.73
CA LEU A 152 -8.47 -2.37 1.21
C LEU A 152 -7.27 -1.41 1.18
N GLY A 153 -6.13 -1.86 0.62
CA GLY A 153 -4.90 -1.07 0.52
C GLY A 153 -4.06 -0.99 1.78
N CYS A 154 -4.31 -1.89 2.73
CA CYS A 154 -3.46 -2.04 3.91
C CYS A 154 -2.22 -2.89 3.56
N GLY A 155 -1.07 -2.62 4.18
CA GLY A 155 0.14 -3.42 4.01
C GLY A 155 0.82 -3.29 2.64
N ILE A 156 0.46 -2.28 1.84
CA ILE A 156 1.04 -2.09 0.50
C ILE A 156 2.32 -1.27 0.56
N PHE A 157 3.47 -1.93 0.39
CA PHE A 157 4.75 -1.24 0.30
C PHE A 157 4.99 -0.66 -1.10
N ILE A 158 5.37 0.60 -1.13
CA ILE A 158 5.78 1.33 -2.33
C ILE A 158 7.20 1.89 -2.16
N PRO A 159 7.96 2.05 -3.26
CA PRO A 159 9.25 2.73 -3.22
C PRO A 159 9.15 4.11 -2.59
N HIS A 160 10.02 4.40 -1.62
CA HIS A 160 10.10 5.70 -0.99
C HIS A 160 11.48 6.32 -1.25
N LYS A 161 11.53 7.61 -1.60
CA LYS A 161 12.82 8.30 -1.74
C LYS A 161 13.53 8.31 -0.39
N SER A 162 14.82 8.02 -0.41
CA SER A 162 15.68 8.06 0.79
C SER A 162 15.58 9.41 1.51
N ILE A 163 15.63 9.38 2.84
CA ILE A 163 15.74 10.56 3.72
C ILE A 163 17.23 10.97 3.87
N ALA A 164 18.16 10.29 3.20
CA ALA A 164 19.58 10.66 3.26
C ALA A 164 19.77 12.13 2.82
N PRO A 165 20.43 12.98 3.64
CA PRO A 165 20.75 14.34 3.25
C PRO A 165 21.49 14.31 1.92
N VAL A 166 21.05 15.14 0.98
CA VAL A 166 21.81 15.40 -0.25
C VAL A 166 23.11 16.05 0.19
N ALA A 167 24.24 15.34 0.08
CA ALA A 167 25.54 15.95 0.28
C ALA A 167 25.64 17.17 -0.67
N PRO A 168 26.10 18.35 -0.19
CA PRO A 168 26.26 19.50 -1.06
C PRO A 168 27.22 19.12 -2.19
N ALA A 169 26.81 19.43 -3.42
CA ALA A 169 27.66 19.26 -4.59
C ALA A 169 28.90 20.13 -4.43
N ASN A 170 30.07 19.52 -4.22
CA ASN A 170 31.33 20.24 -4.31
C ASN A 170 31.55 20.60 -5.79
N HIS A 171 31.63 21.91 -6.06
CA HIS A 171 32.22 22.48 -7.27
C HIS A 171 33.73 22.28 -7.26
#